data_AF-A0A1G1VEL3-F1
#
_entry.id   AF-A0A1G1VEL3-F1
#
_cell.length_a   1.000
_cell.length_b   1.000
_cell.length_c   1.000
_cell.angle_alpha   90.00
_cell.angle_beta   90.00
_cell.angle_gamma   90.00
#
_symmetry.space_group_name_H-M   'P 1'
#
loop_
_entity.id
_entity.type
_entity.pdbx_description
1 polymer ?
#
loop_
_entity_poly.entity_id
_entity_poly.type
_entity_poly.pdbx_seq_one_letter_code
_entity_poly.pdbx_strand_id
1 'polypeptide(L)'
;MSKLFFDHLIEFEEIEIELKGLDISSEEKKELEQLVDGMVHHRVMDRILTHLPRHHHAEFIDRFHKAPYDPKLLSWINQRIEASVEEHVKDEIKKLKQEILEDIHSSRKSKSDT
;
A
#
# COMPACT_ATOMS: atom_id res chain seq x y z
N MET A 1 -3.31 -4.77 9.24
CA MET A 1 -2.73 -4.81 7.89
C MET A 1 -2.67 -6.26 7.43
N SER A 2 -3.19 -6.53 6.25
CA SER A 2 -3.25 -7.87 5.68
C SER A 2 -1.87 -8.25 5.15
N LYS A 3 -1.36 -9.44 5.50
CA LYS A 3 -0.05 -9.88 4.99
C LYS A 3 -0.14 -10.17 3.50
N LEU A 4 0.37 -9.27 2.67
CA LEU A 4 0.45 -9.44 1.22
C LEU A 4 1.89 -9.64 0.77
N PHE A 5 2.06 -10.16 -0.45
CA PHE A 5 3.37 -10.42 -1.00
C PHE A 5 4.26 -9.17 -1.07
N PHE A 6 3.68 -7.97 -1.07
CA PHE A 6 4.39 -6.69 -1.10
C PHE A 6 4.54 -6.03 0.27
N ASP A 7 4.05 -6.61 1.36
CA ASP A 7 4.16 -6.01 2.72
C ASP A 7 5.61 -5.66 3.06
N HIS A 8 6.55 -6.52 2.66
CA HIS A 8 7.98 -6.33 2.91
C HIS A 8 8.59 -5.13 2.14
N LEU A 9 7.86 -4.59 1.16
CA LEU A 9 8.26 -3.39 0.42
C LEU A 9 7.78 -2.11 1.12
N ILE A 10 6.96 -2.24 2.16
CA ILE A 10 6.29 -1.12 2.82
C ILE A 10 6.78 -0.97 4.26
N GLU A 11 7.21 0.24 4.59
CA GLU A 11 7.56 0.63 5.95
C GLU A 11 6.44 1.53 6.52
N PHE A 12 5.47 0.89 7.17
CA PHE A 12 4.35 1.57 7.84
C PHE A 12 4.69 2.13 9.22
N GLU A 13 5.89 1.88 9.75
CA GLU A 13 6.29 2.31 11.11
C GLU A 13 6.04 3.80 11.35
N GLU A 14 6.34 4.65 10.38
CA GLU A 14 6.13 6.10 10.50
C GLU A 14 4.65 6.49 10.55
N ILE A 15 3.77 5.82 9.79
CA ILE A 15 2.32 6.03 9.86
C ILE A 15 1.81 5.55 11.22
N GLU A 16 2.26 4.40 11.71
CA GLU A 16 1.87 3.91 13.03
C GLU A 16 2.30 4.85 14.18
N ILE A 17 3.48 5.46 14.06
CA ILE A 17 3.98 6.46 15.02
C ILE A 17 3.08 7.70 15.01
N GLU A 18 2.77 8.26 13.84
CA GLU A 18 1.89 9.43 13.75
C GLU A 18 0.47 9.13 14.22
N LEU A 19 -0.09 7.97 13.83
CA LEU A 19 -1.41 7.53 14.31
C LEU A 19 -1.44 7.32 15.82
N LYS A 20 -0.35 6.85 16.46
CA LYS A 20 -0.25 6.79 17.93
C LYS A 20 -0.18 8.16 18.58
N GLY A 21 0.33 9.17 17.87
CA GLY A 21 0.36 10.55 18.33
C GLY A 21 -1.01 11.25 18.24
N LEU A 22 -1.98 10.68 17.53
CA LEU A 22 -3.34 11.21 17.46
C LEU A 22 -4.12 10.81 18.71
N ASP A 23 -4.84 11.77 19.29
CA ASP A 23 -5.81 11.53 20.36
C ASP A 23 -7.12 11.00 19.76
N ILE A 24 -7.05 9.79 19.22
CA ILE A 24 -8.18 9.06 18.60
C ILE A 24 -8.40 7.74 19.33
N SER A 25 -9.63 7.24 19.26
CA SER A 25 -9.98 5.95 19.83
C SER A 25 -9.27 4.80 19.11
N SER A 26 -9.16 3.65 19.79
CA SER A 26 -8.62 2.43 19.18
C SER A 26 -9.44 1.94 17.99
N GLU A 27 -10.75 2.26 17.97
CA GLU A 27 -11.66 1.92 16.87
C GLU A 27 -11.34 2.77 15.64
N GLU A 28 -11.30 4.10 15.79
CA GLU A 28 -10.95 5.03 14.71
C GLU A 28 -9.55 4.75 14.15
N LYS A 29 -8.59 4.44 15.04
CA LYS A 29 -7.25 4.05 14.61
C LYS A 29 -7.28 2.82 13.70
N LYS A 30 -8.05 1.80 14.08
CA LYS A 30 -8.19 0.58 13.30
C LYS A 30 -8.88 0.84 11.96
N GLU A 31 -9.88 1.73 11.92
CA GLU A 31 -10.53 2.14 10.67
C GLU A 31 -9.53 2.85 9.74
N LEU A 32 -8.70 3.76 10.26
CA LEU A 32 -7.64 4.41 9.49
C LEU A 32 -6.63 3.39 8.97
N GLU A 33 -6.18 2.44 9.79
CA GLU A 33 -5.29 1.36 9.36
C GLU A 33 -5.91 0.53 8.23
N GLN A 34 -7.22 0.24 8.30
CA GLN A 34 -7.95 -0.48 7.24
C GLN A 34 -8.09 0.33 5.95
N LEU A 35 -8.32 1.64 6.06
CA LEU A 35 -8.36 2.54 4.91
C LEU A 35 -7.01 2.59 4.20
N VAL A 36 -5.93 2.74 4.96
CA VAL A 36 -4.56 2.73 4.42
C VAL A 36 -4.25 1.40 3.74
N ASP A 37 -4.58 0.26 4.36
CA ASP A 37 -4.41 -1.08 3.78
C ASP A 37 -5.14 -1.20 2.42
N GLY A 38 -6.38 -0.70 2.35
CA GLY A 38 -7.18 -0.69 1.13
C GLY A 38 -6.62 0.21 0.02
N MET A 39 -6.17 1.42 0.37
CA MET A 39 -5.55 2.36 -0.59
C MET A 39 -4.26 1.79 -1.17
N VAL A 40 -3.41 1.22 -0.30
CA VAL A 40 -2.16 0.56 -0.70
C VAL A 40 -2.47 -0.58 -1.64
N HIS A 41 -3.35 -1.50 -1.24
CA HIS A 41 -3.71 -2.64 -2.08
C HIS A 41 -4.18 -2.20 -3.46
N HIS A 42 -5.09 -1.23 -3.53
CA HIS A 42 -5.61 -0.74 -4.79
C HIS A 42 -4.51 -0.12 -5.67
N ARG A 43 -3.67 0.77 -5.13
CA ARG A 43 -2.59 1.41 -5.90
C ARG A 43 -1.56 0.40 -6.39
N VAL A 44 -1.18 -0.57 -5.57
CA VAL A 44 -0.22 -1.61 -5.95
C VAL A 44 -0.78 -2.49 -7.06
N MET A 45 -2.03 -2.95 -6.93
CA MET A 45 -2.68 -3.74 -7.96
C MET A 45 -2.80 -2.98 -9.28
N ASP A 46 -3.22 -1.72 -9.24
CA ASP A 46 -3.35 -0.88 -10.42
C ASP A 46 -2.00 -0.67 -11.13
N ARG A 47 -0.94 -0.42 -10.34
CA ARG A 47 0.42 -0.27 -10.88
C ARG A 47 0.90 -1.55 -11.55
N ILE A 48 0.71 -2.70 -10.92
CA ILE A 48 1.09 -4.01 -11.48
C ILE A 48 0.32 -4.25 -12.78
N LEU A 49 -1.00 -4.11 -12.79
CA LEU A 49 -1.83 -4.37 -13.97
C LEU A 49 -1.57 -3.38 -15.11
N THR A 50 -1.12 -2.17 -14.81
CA THR A 50 -0.73 -1.17 -15.82
C THR A 50 0.56 -1.57 -16.55
N HIS A 51 1.53 -2.15 -15.84
CA HIS A 51 2.83 -2.53 -16.43
C HIS A 51 2.85 -3.98 -16.92
N LEU A 52 2.03 -4.84 -16.32
CA LEU A 52 1.88 -6.23 -16.73
C LEU A 52 1.12 -6.26 -18.06
N PRO A 53 1.62 -6.97 -19.08
CA PRO A 53 0.88 -7.16 -20.32
C PRO A 53 -0.49 -7.82 -20.06
N ARG A 54 -1.53 -7.38 -20.77
CA ARG A 54 -2.91 -7.87 -20.58
C ARG A 54 -3.07 -9.39 -20.64
N HIS A 55 -2.27 -10.08 -21.47
CA HIS A 55 -2.32 -11.53 -21.59
C HIS A 55 -1.87 -12.27 -20.31
N HIS A 56 -1.12 -11.59 -19.43
CA HIS A 56 -0.69 -12.11 -18.14
C HIS A 56 -1.61 -11.72 -16.98
N HIS A 57 -2.60 -10.85 -17.19
CA HIS A 57 -3.51 -10.39 -16.12
C HIS A 57 -4.29 -11.54 -15.48
N ALA A 58 -4.87 -12.42 -16.30
CA ALA A 58 -5.66 -13.54 -15.79
C ALA A 58 -4.80 -14.52 -14.96
N GLU A 59 -3.56 -14.80 -15.40
CA GLU A 59 -2.64 -15.67 -14.67
C GLU A 59 -2.19 -15.02 -13.36
N PHE A 60 -1.92 -13.71 -13.37
CA PHE A 60 -1.59 -12.96 -12.16
C PHE A 60 -2.73 -13.00 -11.15
N ILE A 61 -3.97 -12.72 -11.57
CA ILE A 61 -5.15 -12.72 -10.69
C ILE A 61 -5.39 -14.12 -10.10
N ASP A 62 -5.28 -15.18 -10.91
CA ASP A 62 -5.44 -16.55 -10.42
C ASP A 62 -4.36 -16.92 -9.39
N ARG A 63 -3.10 -16.55 -9.64
CA ARG A 63 -2.00 -16.75 -8.69
C ARG A 63 -2.20 -15.93 -7.41
N PHE A 64 -2.63 -14.68 -7.53
CA PHE A 64 -2.91 -13.79 -6.41
C PHE A 64 -4.05 -14.34 -5.53
N HIS A 65 -5.15 -14.81 -6.14
CA HIS A 65 -6.24 -15.43 -5.39
C HIS A 65 -5.82 -16.74 -4.71
N LYS A 66 -4.93 -17.53 -5.32
CA LYS A 66 -4.44 -18.78 -4.73
C LYS A 66 -3.48 -18.55 -3.56
N ALA A 67 -2.57 -17.58 -3.68
CA ALA A 67 -1.55 -17.32 -2.69
C ALA A 67 -1.17 -15.81 -2.65
N PRO A 68 -1.99 -14.96 -2.02
CA PRO A 68 -1.80 -13.51 -2.01
C PRO A 68 -0.57 -13.04 -1.21
N TYR A 69 -0.02 -13.92 -0.39
CA TYR A 69 1.18 -13.70 0.44
C TYR A 69 2.44 -14.36 -0.13
N ASP A 70 2.38 -15.03 -1.29
CA ASP A 70 3.55 -15.73 -1.84
C ASP A 70 4.56 -14.71 -2.42
N PRO A 71 5.78 -14.58 -1.86
CA PRO A 71 6.79 -13.68 -2.39
C PRO A 71 7.25 -14.08 -3.81
N LYS A 72 7.01 -15.34 -4.23
CA LYS A 72 7.25 -15.76 -5.62
C LYS A 72 6.38 -15.01 -6.62
N LEU A 73 5.25 -14.44 -6.19
CA LEU A 73 4.40 -13.63 -7.05
C LEU A 73 5.16 -12.38 -7.54
N LEU A 74 5.87 -11.70 -6.64
CA LEU A 74 6.70 -10.54 -7.00
C LEU A 74 7.80 -10.92 -8.00
N SER A 75 8.49 -12.04 -7.75
CA SER A 75 9.53 -12.55 -8.65
C SER A 75 8.97 -12.89 -10.03
N TRP A 76 7.78 -13.50 -10.09
CA TRP A 76 7.10 -13.83 -11.34
C TRP A 76 6.69 -12.57 -12.12
N ILE A 77 6.22 -11.52 -11.44
CA ILE A 77 5.90 -10.22 -12.04
C ILE A 77 7.16 -9.57 -12.62
N ASN A 78 8.24 -9.49 -11.83
CA ASN A 78 9.51 -8.89 -12.23
C ASN A 78 10.17 -9.62 -13.41
N GLN A 79 9.93 -10.93 -13.58
CA GLN A 79 10.43 -11.67 -14.76
C GLN A 79 9.67 -11.35 -16.06
N ARG A 80 8.47 -10.76 -15.96
CA ARG A 80 7.56 -10.53 -17.09
C ARG A 80 7.40 -9.06 -17.45
N ILE A 81 7.96 -8.17 -16.65
CA ILE A 81 7.89 -6.74 -16.84
C ILE A 81 9.34 -6.24 -16.97
N GLU A 82 9.63 -5.51 -18.05
CA GLU A 82 10.97 -4.97 -18.30
C GLU A 82 11.35 -3.86 -17.31
N ALA A 83 10.34 -3.16 -16.77
CA ALA A 83 10.50 -2.17 -15.71
C ALA A 83 10.47 -2.82 -14.33
N SER A 84 11.31 -2.33 -13.41
CA SER A 84 11.29 -2.76 -12.01
C SER A 84 9.98 -2.34 -11.35
N VAL A 85 8.97 -3.21 -11.37
CA VAL A 85 7.66 -2.94 -10.75
C VAL A 85 7.82 -2.75 -9.26
N GLU A 86 8.79 -3.41 -8.64
CA GLU A 86 9.12 -3.20 -7.24
C GLU A 86 9.48 -1.74 -6.94
N GLU A 87 10.32 -1.11 -7.77
CA GLU A 87 10.68 0.31 -7.61
C GLU A 87 9.47 1.21 -7.80
N HIS A 88 8.67 0.96 -8.83
CA HIS A 88 7.45 1.73 -9.06
C HIS A 88 6.42 1.59 -7.94
N VAL A 89 6.27 0.38 -7.39
CA VAL A 89 5.40 0.10 -6.25
C VAL A 89 5.93 0.80 -5.01
N LYS A 90 7.23 0.74 -4.73
CA LYS A 90 7.87 1.48 -3.63
C LYS A 90 7.64 2.99 -3.74
N ASP A 91 7.85 3.56 -4.92
CA ASP A 91 7.63 4.99 -5.16
C ASP A 91 6.17 5.39 -4.96
N GLU A 92 5.23 4.59 -5.46
CA GLU A 92 3.79 4.86 -5.34
C GLU A 92 3.33 4.79 -3.88
N ILE A 93 3.82 3.80 -3.13
CA ILE A 93 3.51 3.64 -1.72
C ILE A 93 4.14 4.76 -0.90
N LYS A 94 5.36 5.19 -1.25
CA LYS A 94 6.02 6.33 -0.62
C LYS A 94 5.22 7.61 -0.82
N LYS A 95 4.68 7.85 -2.01
CA LYS A 95 3.78 8.98 -2.29
C LYS A 95 2.51 8.88 -1.47
N LEU A 96 1.83 7.73 -1.48
CA LEU A 96 0.63 7.50 -0.69
C LEU A 96 0.88 7.74 0.80
N LYS A 97 2.01 7.26 1.32
CA LYS A 97 2.45 7.52 2.69
C LYS A 97 2.61 9.02 2.97
N GLN A 98 3.26 9.76 2.08
CA GLN A 98 3.39 11.21 2.21
C GLN A 98 2.03 11.91 2.20
N GLU A 99 1.14 11.53 1.29
CA GLU A 99 -0.23 12.07 1.23
C GLU A 99 -0.99 11.82 2.55
N ILE A 100 -0.95 10.59 3.08
CA ILE A 100 -1.58 10.23 4.36
C ILE A 100 -0.98 11.05 5.51
N LEU A 101 0.35 11.18 5.56
CA LEU A 101 1.02 11.97 6.60
C LEU A 101 0.64 13.46 6.50
N GLU A 102 0.59 14.02 5.29
CA GLU A 102 0.15 15.39 5.05
C GLU A 102 -1.31 15.61 5.49
N ASP A 103 -2.20 14.65 5.21
CA ASP A 103 -3.60 14.70 5.63
C ASP A 103 -3.75 14.63 7.16
N ILE A 104 -2.97 13.77 7.82
CA ILE A 104 -2.90 13.66 9.29
C ILE A 104 -2.41 14.99 9.88
N HIS A 105 -1.32 15.55 9.35
CA HIS A 105 -0.74 16.81 9.81
C HIS A 105 -1.69 17.99 9.61
N SER A 106 -2.37 18.06 8.46
CA SER A 106 -3.35 19.08 8.14
C SER A 106 -4.56 19.02 9.08
N SER A 107 -5.02 17.82 9.40
CA SER A 107 -6.08 17.57 10.38
C SER A 107 -5.70 17.99 11.81
N ARG A 108 -4.40 17.95 12.15
CA ARG A 108 -3.87 18.46 13.43
C ARG A 108 -3.84 19.98 13.48
N LYS A 109 -3.48 20.62 12.36
CA LYS A 109 -3.31 22.08 12.25
C LYS A 109 -4.65 22.83 12.28
N SER A 110 -5.71 22.25 11.72
CA SER A 110 -7.04 22.86 11.77
C SER A 110 -7.65 22.90 13.18
N LYS A 111 -7.22 22.00 14.09
CA LYS A 111 -7.65 22.02 15.50
C LYS A 111 -6.94 23.07 16.38
N SER A 112 -5.88 23.73 15.90
CA SER A 112 -5.19 24.78 16.69
C SER A 112 -5.70 26.20 16.44
N ASP A 113 -6.51 26.41 15.39
CA ASP A 113 -7.01 27.73 14.97
C ASP A 113 -8.50 27.97 15.33
N THR A 114 -9.09 27.13 16.20
CA THR A 114 -10.45 27.32 16.77
C THR A 114 -10.42 27.20 18.28
#